data_AF-A0A2P4ZTM6-F1
#
_entry.id   AF-A0A2P4ZTM6-F1
#
_cell.length_a   1.000
_cell.length_b   1.000
_cell.length_c   1.000
_cell.angle_alpha   90.00
_cell.angle_beta   90.00
_cell.angle_gamma   90.00
#
_symmetry.space_group_name_H-M   'P 1'
#
loop_
_entity.id
_entity.type
_entity.pdbx_description
1 polymer ?
#
loop_
_entity_poly.entity_id
_entity_poly.type
_entity_poly.pdbx_seq_one_letter_code
_entity_poly.pdbx_strand_id
1 'polypeptide(L)'
;MVTQPAKMPPMNPVVARVVPVVMTVGIVSAVAMNIRWQLKTHAATQDRFFAQYKNPQSEAARKKVYEGAKEDPRKSWFNVLGW
;
A
#
# COMPACT_ATOMS: atom_id res chain seq x y z
N MET A 1 -23.15 47.20 8.57
CA MET A 1 -24.08 46.11 8.92
C MET A 1 -23.24 44.88 9.18
N VAL A 2 -23.23 44.37 10.41
CA VAL A 2 -22.46 43.17 10.77
C VAL A 2 -23.32 41.96 10.42
N THR A 3 -22.88 41.15 9.46
CA THR A 3 -23.55 39.90 9.10
C THR A 3 -23.38 38.92 10.26
N GLN A 4 -24.45 38.70 11.03
CA GLN A 4 -24.44 37.68 12.08
C GLN A 4 -24.27 36.29 11.43
N PRO A 5 -23.41 35.41 11.98
CA PRO A 5 -23.31 34.05 11.49
C PRO A 5 -24.68 33.37 11.64
N ALA A 6 -25.11 32.66 10.60
CA ALA A 6 -26.39 31.98 10.57
C ALA A 6 -26.53 31.07 11.79
N LYS A 7 -27.57 31.30 12.59
CA LYS A 7 -27.90 30.47 13.75
C LYS A 7 -28.29 29.09 13.22
N MET A 8 -27.43 28.09 13.47
CA MET A 8 -27.73 26.71 13.08
C MET A 8 -29.03 26.25 13.76
N PRO A 9 -29.95 25.60 13.03
CA PRO A 9 -31.19 25.11 13.59
C PRO A 9 -30.88 24.11 14.73
N PRO A 10 -31.76 24.01 15.75
CA PRO A 10 -31.55 23.08 16.85
C PRO A 10 -31.49 21.65 16.31
N MET A 11 -30.32 21.04 16.43
CA MET A 11 -30.07 19.68 15.99
C MET A 11 -30.63 18.72 17.05
N ASN A 12 -31.23 17.61 16.62
CA ASN A 12 -31.64 16.55 17.53
C ASN A 12 -30.41 16.13 18.38
N PRO A 13 -30.52 16.04 19.72
CA PRO A 13 -29.40 15.73 20.61
C PRO A 13 -28.70 14.41 20.28
N VAL A 14 -29.42 13.44 19.69
CA VAL A 14 -28.84 12.20 19.18
C VAL A 14 -27.92 12.48 17.99
N VAL A 15 -28.38 13.28 17.02
CA VAL A 15 -27.60 13.63 15.82
C VAL A 15 -26.35 14.42 16.20
N ALA A 16 -26.45 15.36 17.13
CA ALA A 16 -25.30 16.15 17.61
C ALA A 16 -24.18 15.28 18.21
N ARG A 17 -24.52 14.13 18.82
CA ARG A 17 -23.55 13.20 19.40
C ARG A 17 -22.92 12.26 18.37
N VAL A 18 -23.64 11.93 17.31
CA VAL A 18 -23.23 10.90 16.34
C VAL A 18 -22.45 11.50 15.16
N VAL A 19 -22.72 12.76 14.80
CA VAL A 19 -22.05 13.45 13.68
C VAL A 19 -20.50 13.41 13.76
N PRO A 20 -19.86 13.72 14.90
CA PRO A 20 -18.39 13.68 15.00
C PRO A 20 -17.84 12.27 14.73
N VAL A 21 -18.50 11.25 15.28
CA VAL A 21 -18.08 9.84 15.12
C VAL A 21 -18.17 9.42 13.66
N VAL A 22 -19.28 9.73 12.99
CA VAL A 22 -19.47 9.38 11.57
C VAL A 22 -18.45 10.11 10.70
N MET A 23 -18.15 11.38 10.99
CA MET A 23 -17.10 12.11 10.28
C MET A 23 -15.72 11.47 10.43
N THR A 24 -15.33 11.10 11.66
CA THR A 24 -14.05 10.43 11.90
C THR A 24 -13.96 9.11 11.14
N VAL A 25 -15.01 8.27 11.23
CA VAL A 25 -15.05 6.97 10.54
C VAL A 25 -14.98 7.17 9.02
N GLY A 26 -15.69 8.17 8.48
CA GLY A 26 -15.65 8.50 7.05
C GLY A 26 -14.26 8.90 6.58
N ILE A 27 -13.59 9.80 7.31
CA ILE A 27 -12.24 10.27 6.97
C ILE A 27 -11.23 9.12 7.04
N VAL A 28 -11.22 8.34 8.12
CA VAL A 28 -10.30 7.21 8.29
C VAL A 28 -10.50 6.18 7.18
N SER A 29 -11.76 5.87 6.84
CA SER A 29 -12.08 4.93 5.76
C SER A 29 -11.60 5.43 4.40
N ALA A 30 -11.78 6.71 4.10
CA ALA A 30 -11.32 7.30 2.84
C ALA A 30 -9.79 7.22 2.71
N VAL A 31 -9.05 7.54 3.78
CA VAL A 31 -7.58 7.44 3.79
C VAL A 31 -7.14 5.99 3.60
N ALA A 32 -7.74 5.04 4.33
CA ALA A 32 -7.40 3.63 4.21
C ALA A 32 -7.67 3.08 2.79
N MET A 33 -8.80 3.45 2.18
CA MET A 33 -9.10 3.07 0.80
C MET A 33 -8.11 3.67 -0.20
N ASN A 34 -7.71 4.93 -0.02
CA ASN A 34 -6.73 5.57 -0.89
C ASN A 34 -5.36 4.88 -0.80
N ILE A 35 -4.89 4.60 0.41
CA ILE A 35 -3.63 3.85 0.62
C ILE A 35 -3.72 2.47 -0.03
N ARG A 36 -4.84 1.75 0.17
CA ARG A 36 -5.05 0.44 -0.45
C ARG A 36 -5.03 0.52 -1.98
N TRP A 37 -5.63 1.56 -2.55
CA TRP A 37 -5.67 1.75 -4.00
C TRP A 37 -4.27 2.03 -4.57
N GLN A 38 -3.49 2.88 -3.90
CA GLN A 38 -2.09 3.13 -4.26
C GLN A 38 -1.27 1.84 -4.17
N LEU A 39 -1.36 1.10 -3.06
CA LEU A 39 -0.64 -0.17 -2.90
C LEU A 39 -0.99 -1.17 -4.02
N LYS A 40 -2.28 -1.31 -4.37
CA LYS A 40 -2.68 -2.19 -5.48
C LYS A 40 -2.12 -1.75 -6.83
N THR A 41 -2.13 -0.45 -7.09
CA THR A 41 -1.63 0.12 -8.34
C THR A 41 -0.12 -0.05 -8.44
N HIS A 42 0.60 0.28 -7.38
CA HIS A 42 2.05 0.13 -7.31
C HIS A 42 2.49 -1.34 -7.31
N ALA A 43 1.76 -2.23 -6.64
CA ALA A 43 2.03 -3.67 -6.69
C ALA A 43 1.95 -4.20 -8.11
N ALA A 44 0.88 -3.88 -8.87
CA ALA A 44 0.76 -4.30 -10.26
C ALA A 44 1.86 -3.73 -11.17
N THR A 45 2.29 -2.48 -10.92
CA THR A 45 3.42 -1.88 -11.64
C THR A 45 4.75 -2.56 -11.28
N GLN A 46 5.01 -2.81 -10.01
CA GLN A 46 6.22 -3.48 -9.55
C GLN A 46 6.29 -4.92 -10.02
N ASP A 47 5.19 -5.66 -9.96
CA ASP A 47 5.08 -7.03 -10.49
C ASP A 47 5.41 -7.07 -11.99
N ARG A 48 4.99 -6.07 -12.75
CA ARG A 48 5.33 -5.96 -14.18
C ARG A 48 6.83 -5.74 -14.40
N PHE A 49 7.47 -4.90 -13.60
CA PHE A 49 8.92 -4.72 -13.65
C PHE A 49 9.67 -5.97 -13.21
N PHE A 50 9.27 -6.61 -12.11
CA PHE A 50 9.88 -7.86 -11.65
C PHE A 50 9.71 -8.99 -12.66
N ALA A 51 8.55 -9.07 -13.35
CA ALA A 51 8.33 -10.01 -14.43
C ALA A 51 9.27 -9.76 -15.63
N GLN A 52 9.58 -8.50 -15.97
CA GLN A 52 10.58 -8.19 -17.01
C GLN A 52 11.99 -8.65 -16.62
N TYR A 53 12.35 -8.55 -15.34
CA TYR A 53 13.61 -9.06 -14.79
C TYR A 53 13.60 -10.58 -14.50
N LYS A 54 12.50 -11.28 -14.82
CA LYS A 54 12.40 -12.74 -14.78
C LYS A 54 12.48 -13.29 -16.21
N ASN A 55 13.56 -12.95 -16.90
CA ASN A 55 13.86 -13.46 -18.24
C ASN A 55 15.15 -14.30 -18.24
N PRO A 56 15.32 -15.26 -19.16
CA PRO A 56 16.46 -16.17 -19.14
C PRO A 56 17.81 -15.44 -19.18
N GLN A 57 17.88 -14.29 -19.85
CA GLN A 57 19.11 -13.49 -19.95
C GLN A 57 19.50 -12.84 -18.62
N SER A 58 18.54 -12.30 -17.85
CA SER A 58 18.79 -11.69 -16.54
C SER A 58 19.07 -12.72 -15.46
N GLU A 59 18.42 -13.89 -15.51
CA GLU A 59 18.76 -15.01 -14.63
C GLU A 59 20.16 -15.57 -14.92
N ALA A 60 20.56 -15.65 -16.19
CA ALA A 60 21.92 -16.00 -16.58
C ALA A 60 22.95 -14.97 -16.09
N ALA A 61 22.66 -13.67 -16.22
CA ALA A 61 23.53 -12.61 -15.68
C ALA A 61 23.66 -12.69 -14.15
N ARG A 62 22.56 -12.94 -13.43
CA ARG A 62 22.58 -13.19 -11.98
C ARG A 62 23.38 -14.45 -11.63
N LYS A 63 23.27 -15.51 -12.41
CA LYS A 63 24.02 -16.76 -12.21
C LYS A 63 25.53 -16.54 -12.36
N LYS A 64 25.97 -15.71 -13.31
CA LYS A 64 27.39 -15.36 -13.52
C LYS A 64 28.04 -14.67 -12.31
N VAL A 65 27.29 -13.88 -11.54
CA VAL A 65 27.82 -13.23 -10.32
C VAL A 65 28.23 -14.27 -9.25
N TYR A 66 27.58 -15.43 -9.27
CA TYR A 66 27.83 -16.52 -8.34
C TYR A 66 28.63 -17.68 -8.98
N GLU A 67 29.05 -17.55 -10.24
CA GLU A 67 29.96 -18.51 -10.88
C GLU A 67 31.34 -18.39 -10.23
N GLY A 68 31.68 -19.37 -9.38
CA GLY A 68 32.93 -19.41 -8.60
C GLY A 68 32.74 -19.35 -7.09
N ALA A 69 31.53 -19.10 -6.59
CA ALA A 69 31.23 -19.24 -5.17
C ALA A 69 31.26 -20.72 -4.76
N LYS A 70 31.89 -21.04 -3.62
CA LYS A 70 31.94 -22.42 -3.08
C LYS A 70 30.54 -23.01 -2.85
N GLU A 71 29.57 -22.18 -2.50
CA GLU A 71 28.16 -22.53 -2.35
C GLU A 71 27.30 -21.40 -2.94
N ASP A 72 26.31 -21.73 -3.77
CA ASP A 72 25.36 -20.75 -4.29
C ASP A 72 24.34 -20.42 -3.18
N PRO A 73 24.35 -19.19 -2.62
CA PRO A 73 23.47 -18.83 -1.50
C PRO A 73 21.99 -18.91 -1.86
N ARG A 74 21.63 -18.91 -3.16
CA ARG A 74 20.24 -19.08 -3.62
C ARG A 74 19.73 -20.51 -3.40
N LYS A 75 20.63 -21.49 -3.35
CA LYS A 75 20.34 -22.91 -3.09
C LYS A 75 20.56 -23.29 -1.62
N SER A 76 20.98 -22.34 -0.80
CA SER A 76 21.20 -22.58 0.62
C SER A 76 19.87 -22.86 1.31
N TRP A 77 19.89 -23.80 2.24
CA TRP A 77 18.73 -24.16 3.06
C TRP A 77 18.23 -23.00 3.93
N PHE A 78 19.09 -22.00 4.19
CA PHE A 78 18.72 -20.78 4.92
C PHE A 78 17.91 -19.79 4.07
N ASN A 79 17.81 -19.99 2.75
CA ASN A 79 17.03 -19.13 1.85
C ASN A 79 15.54 -19.56 1.80
N VAL A 80 14.92 -19.78 2.96
CA VAL A 80 13.51 -20.22 3.08
C VAL A 80 12.53 -19.17 2.54
N LEU A 81 12.92 -17.89 2.53
CA LEU A 81 12.09 -16.78 2.04
C LEU A 81 12.20 -16.55 0.52
N GLY A 82 13.10 -17.27 -0.17
CA GLY A 82 13.35 -17.11 -1.61
C GLY A 82 12.72 -18.20 -2.48
N TRP A 83 11.95 -19.14 -1.90
CA TRP A 83 11.29 -20.25 -2.58
C TRP A 83 9.82 -19.96 -2.90
#